data_AF-A0A351Z6R3-F1
#
_entry.id   AF-A0A351Z6R3-F1
#
_cell.length_a   1.000
_cell.length_b   1.000
_cell.length_c   1.000
_cell.angle_alpha   90.00
_cell.angle_beta   90.00
_cell.angle_gamma   90.00
#
_symmetry.space_group_name_H-M   'P 1'
#
loop_
_entity.id
_entity.type
_entity.pdbx_description
1 polymer ?
#
loop_
_entity_poly.entity_id
_entity_poly.type
_entity_poly.pdbx_seq_one_letter_code
_entity_poly.pdbx_strand_id
1 'polypeptide(L)'
;MSKEKAGETSQPIGKDVDVVFSYWKEKLKHPQAQLGGKRKVIIAARIKEGYTVDALKEAIDGCSKSPYHQGKNDSNMVYDSIELICRDAEHVDRFRKIACMGACDQTLTDEEKWKAKYNS
;
A
#
# COMPACT_ATOMS: atom_id res chain seq x y z
N MET A 1 11.38 42.45 -8.98
CA MET A 1 11.13 41.50 -7.88
C MET A 1 11.27 40.09 -8.42
N SER A 2 12.09 39.31 -7.72
CA SER A 2 12.73 38.07 -8.17
C SER A 2 11.72 36.97 -8.52
N LYS A 3 11.95 36.33 -9.66
CA LYS A 3 11.36 35.05 -10.02
C LYS A 3 11.95 33.99 -9.09
N GLU A 4 11.17 33.48 -8.16
CA GLU A 4 11.57 32.33 -7.36
C GLU A 4 11.44 31.07 -8.22
N LYS A 5 12.61 30.55 -8.62
CA LYS A 5 12.79 29.20 -9.16
C LYS A 5 12.49 28.18 -8.06
N ALA A 6 11.45 27.37 -8.21
CA ALA A 6 11.34 26.10 -7.49
C ALA A 6 12.06 25.02 -8.32
N GLY A 7 13.35 24.85 -8.03
CA GLY A 7 14.17 23.78 -8.59
C GLY A 7 14.16 22.53 -7.71
N GLU A 8 14.29 21.38 -8.37
CA GLU A 8 14.99 20.17 -7.90
C GLU A 8 14.17 19.05 -7.21
N THR A 9 13.38 18.31 -7.99
CA THR A 9 12.84 16.98 -7.62
C THR A 9 13.28 15.92 -8.64
N SER A 10 14.56 15.53 -8.65
CA SER A 10 15.04 14.60 -9.71
C SER A 10 15.69 13.30 -9.25
N GLN A 11 15.97 13.05 -7.96
CA GLN A 11 16.65 11.79 -7.57
C GLN A 11 16.27 11.03 -6.26
N PRO A 12 15.24 11.37 -5.44
CA PRO A 12 14.93 10.57 -4.24
C PRO A 12 14.04 9.33 -4.50
N ILE A 13 13.22 9.35 -5.56
CA ILE A 13 12.16 8.33 -5.79
C ILE A 13 12.72 6.91 -5.87
N GLY A 14 13.90 6.72 -6.46
CA GLY A 14 14.51 5.39 -6.55
C GLY A 14 14.78 4.78 -5.17
N LYS A 15 15.45 5.56 -4.31
CA LYS A 15 15.79 5.15 -2.93
C LYS A 15 14.53 4.95 -2.09
N ASP A 16 13.55 5.83 -2.24
CA ASP A 16 12.26 5.74 -1.54
C ASP A 16 11.52 4.46 -1.91
N VAL A 17 11.51 4.09 -3.18
CA VAL A 17 10.92 2.83 -3.65
C VAL A 17 11.62 1.62 -3.04
N ASP A 18 12.96 1.61 -3.04
CA ASP A 18 13.75 0.52 -2.44
C ASP A 18 13.47 0.39 -0.94
N VAL A 19 13.31 1.50 -0.22
CA VAL A 19 12.98 1.52 1.22
C VAL A 19 11.59 0.93 1.48
N VAL A 20 10.56 1.38 0.74
CA VAL A 20 9.19 0.86 0.86
C VAL A 20 9.16 -0.64 0.54
N PHE A 21 9.83 -1.05 -0.52
CA PHE A 21 9.86 -2.44 -0.95
C PHE A 21 10.58 -3.34 0.06
N SER A 22 11.72 -2.90 0.59
CA SER A 22 12.46 -3.65 1.61
C SER A 22 11.64 -3.80 2.89
N TYR A 23 10.95 -2.74 3.31
CA TYR A 23 10.05 -2.79 4.46
C TYR A 23 8.91 -3.80 4.27
N TRP A 24 8.28 -3.78 3.09
CA TRP A 24 7.25 -4.75 2.72
C TRP A 24 7.75 -6.20 2.80
N LYS A 25 8.94 -6.49 2.25
CA LYS A 25 9.54 -7.84 2.30
C LYS A 25 9.73 -8.34 3.73
N GLU A 26 10.22 -7.48 4.61
CA GLU A 26 10.45 -7.80 6.01
C GLU A 26 9.13 -8.01 6.75
N LYS A 27 8.19 -7.07 6.61
CA LYS A 27 6.93 -7.06 7.35
C LYS A 27 6.03 -8.23 6.98
N LEU A 28 5.91 -8.51 5.69
CA LEU A 28 5.02 -9.54 5.15
C LEU A 28 5.75 -10.85 4.83
N LYS A 29 7.00 -10.99 5.26
CA LYS A 29 7.80 -12.23 5.16
C LYS A 29 7.92 -12.76 3.72
N HIS A 30 8.26 -11.87 2.79
CA HIS A 30 8.51 -12.19 1.38
C HIS A 30 10.01 -12.11 1.01
N PRO A 31 10.90 -12.94 1.57
CA PRO A 31 12.35 -12.81 1.35
C PRO A 31 12.77 -13.05 -0.10
N GLN A 32 12.05 -13.91 -0.82
CA GLN A 32 12.31 -14.27 -2.21
C GLN A 32 11.74 -13.26 -3.23
N ALA A 33 10.91 -12.32 -2.78
CA ALA A 33 10.32 -11.36 -3.69
C ALA A 33 11.39 -10.39 -4.24
N GLN A 34 11.33 -10.17 -5.54
CA GLN A 34 12.20 -9.25 -6.27
C GLN A 34 11.47 -7.96 -6.60
N LEU A 35 12.22 -6.85 -6.63
CA LEU A 35 11.69 -5.56 -7.07
C LEU A 35 11.56 -5.59 -8.60
N GLY A 36 10.44 -6.13 -9.08
CA GLY A 36 10.12 -6.09 -10.51
C GLY A 36 9.78 -4.68 -10.98
N GLY A 37 9.94 -4.43 -12.29
CA GLY A 37 9.65 -3.13 -12.90
C GLY A 37 8.23 -2.63 -12.60
N LYS A 38 7.23 -3.52 -12.59
CA LYS A 38 5.84 -3.20 -12.24
C LYS A 38 5.70 -2.65 -10.81
N ARG A 39 6.27 -3.34 -9.82
CA ARG A 39 6.23 -2.92 -8.41
C ARG A 39 6.91 -1.57 -8.21
N LYS A 40 8.04 -1.37 -8.88
CA LYS A 40 8.76 -0.08 -8.86
C LYS A 40 7.92 1.05 -9.41
N VAL A 41 7.25 0.85 -10.55
CA VAL A 41 6.38 1.85 -11.17
C VAL A 41 5.20 2.20 -10.27
N ILE A 42 4.58 1.20 -9.64
CA ILE A 42 3.42 1.41 -8.77
C ILE A 42 3.79 2.21 -7.52
N ILE A 43 4.87 1.85 -6.83
CA ILE A 43 5.35 2.61 -5.65
C ILE A 43 5.74 4.04 -6.05
N ALA A 44 6.48 4.18 -7.15
CA ALA A 44 6.89 5.49 -7.66
C ALA A 44 5.68 6.36 -8.06
N ALA A 45 4.60 5.77 -8.58
CA ALA A 45 3.39 6.50 -8.91
C ALA A 45 2.74 7.11 -7.66
N ARG A 46 2.64 6.36 -6.55
CA ARG A 46 2.10 6.90 -5.29
C ARG A 46 2.95 8.03 -4.73
N ILE A 47 4.28 7.90 -4.79
CA ILE A 47 5.18 8.97 -4.36
C ILE A 47 4.97 10.24 -5.21
N LYS A 48 4.80 10.08 -6.52
CA LYS A 48 4.49 11.21 -7.42
C LYS A 48 3.13 11.85 -7.17
N GLU A 49 2.15 11.08 -6.69
CA GLU A 49 0.84 11.60 -6.29
C GLU A 49 0.88 12.40 -4.97
N GLY A 50 1.98 12.34 -4.23
CA GLY A 50 2.19 13.08 -2.98
C GLY A 50 2.21 12.21 -1.72
N TYR A 51 2.15 10.89 -1.85
CA TYR A 51 2.32 10.00 -0.70
C TYR A 51 3.79 9.95 -0.24
N THR A 52 4.00 9.94 1.07
CA THR A 52 5.34 9.77 1.66
C THR A 52 5.68 8.29 1.78
N VAL A 53 6.98 7.98 1.88
CA VAL A 53 7.47 6.63 2.21
C VAL A 53 6.79 6.09 3.47
N ASP A 54 6.60 6.94 4.47
CA ASP A 54 5.96 6.57 5.74
C ASP A 54 4.49 6.18 5.55
N ALA A 55 3.72 6.96 4.78
CA ALA A 55 2.34 6.63 4.44
C ALA A 55 2.21 5.26 3.73
N LEU A 56 3.17 4.93 2.87
CA LEU A 56 3.20 3.62 2.21
C LEU A 56 3.57 2.49 3.18
N LYS A 57 4.44 2.73 4.16
CA LYS A 57 4.74 1.78 5.24
C LYS A 57 3.53 1.55 6.14
N GLU A 58 2.81 2.61 6.49
CA GLU A 58 1.54 2.52 7.24
C GLU A 58 0.52 1.64 6.48
N ALA A 59 0.41 1.80 5.16
CA ALA A 59 -0.44 0.93 4.34
C ALA A 59 -0.01 -0.54 4.41
N ILE A 60 1.29 -0.81 4.35
CA ILE A 60 1.84 -2.18 4.51
C ILE A 60 1.49 -2.75 5.89
N ASP A 61 1.63 -1.95 6.95
CA ASP A 61 1.24 -2.34 8.30
C ASP A 61 -0.25 -2.68 8.40
N GLY A 62 -1.11 -1.87 7.77
CA GLY A 62 -2.54 -2.12 7.72
C GLY A 62 -2.90 -3.43 7.03
N CYS A 63 -2.21 -3.75 5.93
CA CYS A 63 -2.37 -5.03 5.24
C CYS A 63 -1.99 -6.22 6.12
N SER A 64 -0.87 -6.11 6.85
CA SER A 64 -0.42 -7.14 7.80
C SER A 64 -1.40 -7.33 8.97
N LYS A 65 -2.11 -6.28 9.39
CA LYS A 65 -3.12 -6.35 10.45
C LYS A 65 -4.47 -6.92 9.98
N SER A 66 -4.73 -6.96 8.68
CA SER A 66 -6.02 -7.42 8.16
C SER A 66 -6.07 -8.96 8.12
N PRO A 67 -6.94 -9.62 8.92
CA PRO A 67 -7.02 -11.08 8.94
C PRO A 67 -7.37 -11.67 7.57
N TYR A 68 -8.26 -11.01 6.83
CA TYR A 68 -8.65 -11.41 5.47
C TYR A 68 -7.47 -11.46 4.51
N HIS A 69 -6.60 -10.43 4.54
CA HIS A 69 -5.42 -10.35 3.68
C HIS A 69 -4.30 -11.30 4.13
N GLN A 70 -4.27 -11.68 5.41
CA GLN A 70 -3.36 -12.68 5.97
C GLN A 70 -3.85 -14.12 5.80
N GLY A 71 -4.83 -14.38 4.92
CA GLY A 71 -5.29 -15.73 4.61
C GLY A 71 -6.43 -16.25 5.46
N LYS A 72 -7.00 -15.45 6.37
CA LYS A 72 -8.29 -15.77 7.01
C LYS A 72 -9.46 -15.38 6.09
N ASN A 73 -9.50 -16.00 4.92
CA ASN A 73 -10.55 -15.85 3.93
C ASN A 73 -10.98 -17.23 3.41
N ASP A 74 -12.10 -17.30 2.69
CA ASP A 74 -12.67 -18.57 2.22
C ASP A 74 -11.73 -19.33 1.27
N SER A 75 -10.80 -18.61 0.64
CA SER A 75 -9.78 -19.19 -0.26
C SER A 75 -8.49 -19.59 0.44
N ASN A 76 -8.36 -19.31 1.74
CA ASN A 76 -7.17 -19.51 2.56
C ASN A 76 -5.86 -18.99 1.92
N MET A 77 -5.96 -17.89 1.14
CA MET A 77 -4.88 -17.29 0.37
C MET A 77 -4.46 -15.94 0.93
N VAL A 78 -3.15 -15.69 0.99
CA VAL A 78 -2.59 -14.41 1.45
C VAL A 78 -2.61 -13.40 0.29
N TYR A 79 -3.22 -12.24 0.54
CA TYR A 79 -3.35 -11.14 -0.41
C TYR A 79 -2.62 -9.91 0.10
N ASP A 80 -1.30 -9.90 -0.06
CA ASP A 80 -0.45 -8.87 0.54
C ASP A 80 0.56 -8.30 -0.46
N SER A 81 0.32 -8.47 -1.76
CA SER A 81 1.21 -7.97 -2.80
C SER A 81 1.24 -6.44 -2.85
N ILE A 82 2.41 -5.85 -3.12
CA ILE A 82 2.57 -4.41 -3.37
C ILE A 82 1.59 -3.89 -4.44
N GLU A 83 1.31 -4.70 -5.45
CA GLU A 83 0.38 -4.34 -6.53
C GLU A 83 -1.07 -4.18 -6.04
N LEU A 84 -1.42 -4.83 -4.93
CA LEU A 84 -2.71 -4.66 -4.25
C LEU A 84 -2.66 -3.48 -3.28
N ILE A 85 -1.64 -3.43 -2.42
CA ILE A 85 -1.52 -2.41 -1.36
C ILE A 85 -1.38 -1.01 -1.96
N CYS A 86 -0.54 -0.88 -2.98
CA CYS A 86 -0.26 0.39 -3.66
C CYS A 86 -1.03 0.52 -4.98
N ARG A 87 -2.11 -0.25 -5.20
CA ARG A 87 -2.84 -0.31 -6.48
C ARG A 87 -3.29 1.06 -6.96
N ASP A 88 -3.85 1.85 -6.06
CA ASP A 88 -4.37 3.21 -6.22
C ASP A 88 -4.38 3.92 -4.86
N ALA A 89 -4.63 5.22 -4.89
CA ALA A 89 -4.73 6.07 -3.70
C ALA A 89 -5.76 5.54 -2.68
N GLU A 90 -6.91 5.06 -3.14
CA GLU A 90 -7.98 4.56 -2.25
C GLU A 90 -7.54 3.32 -1.48
N HIS A 91 -6.79 2.41 -2.11
CA HIS A 91 -6.23 1.24 -1.42
C HIS A 91 -5.20 1.64 -0.37
N VAL A 92 -4.29 2.56 -0.72
CA VAL A 92 -3.28 3.07 0.21
C VAL A 92 -3.97 3.66 1.45
N ASP A 93 -4.91 4.57 1.27
CA ASP A 93 -5.60 5.21 2.40
C ASP A 93 -6.47 4.23 3.20
N ARG A 94 -7.10 3.26 2.54
CA ARG A 94 -7.83 2.18 3.24
C ARG A 94 -6.91 1.41 4.18
N PHE A 95 -5.76 0.97 3.68
CA PHE A 95 -4.84 0.20 4.52
C PHE A 95 -4.21 1.06 5.63
N ARG A 96 -3.87 2.32 5.36
CA ARG A 96 -3.43 3.27 6.40
C ARG A 96 -4.48 3.43 7.49
N LYS A 97 -5.75 3.54 7.09
CA LYS A 97 -6.87 3.58 8.03
C LYS A 97 -6.96 2.30 8.87
N ILE A 98 -6.79 1.11 8.28
CA ILE A 98 -6.69 -0.16 9.04
C ILE A 98 -5.51 -0.15 10.01
N ALA A 99 -4.36 0.40 9.61
CA ALA A 99 -3.17 0.48 10.44
C ALA A 99 -3.42 1.32 11.71
N CYS A 100 -4.10 2.46 11.55
CA CYS A 100 -4.51 3.35 12.63
C CYS A 100 -5.68 2.78 13.46
N MET A 101 -6.65 2.12 12.82
CA MET A 101 -7.84 1.55 13.44
C MET A 101 -7.62 0.19 14.11
N GLY A 102 -6.44 -0.43 13.98
CA GLY A 102 -6.12 -1.73 14.57
C GLY A 102 -6.14 -1.81 16.11
N ALA A 103 -6.63 -0.78 16.80
CA ALA A 103 -6.96 -0.79 18.23
C ALA A 103 -8.49 -0.85 18.51
N CYS A 104 -9.34 -0.79 17.48
CA CYS A 104 -10.80 -0.75 17.59
C CYS A 104 -11.42 -1.55 16.43
N ASP A 105 -11.73 -2.80 16.74
CA ASP A 105 -12.42 -3.79 15.91
C ASP A 105 -13.65 -3.21 15.18
N GLN A 106 -13.66 -3.27 13.84
CA GLN A 106 -14.90 -3.29 13.04
C GLN A 106 -14.70 -4.15 11.79
N THR A 107 -15.10 -5.42 11.90
CA THR A 107 -15.41 -6.28 10.76
C THR A 107 -16.60 -5.71 9.98
N LEU A 108 -16.32 -5.05 8.86
CA LEU A 108 -17.27 -4.93 7.75
C LEU A 108 -16.48 -5.30 6.49
N THR A 109 -16.71 -6.51 5.99
CA THR A 109 -16.00 -7.01 4.83
C THR A 109 -16.40 -6.18 3.61
N ASP A 110 -15.41 -5.69 2.88
CA ASP A 110 -15.62 -5.03 1.59
C ASP A 110 -16.31 -5.93 0.55
N GLU A 111 -16.43 -7.22 0.85
CA GLU A 111 -17.23 -8.20 0.10
C GLU A 111 -18.72 -7.83 0.05
N GLU A 112 -19.30 -7.30 1.14
CA GLU A 112 -20.70 -6.86 1.15
C GLU A 112 -20.92 -5.61 0.28
N LYS A 113 -19.92 -4.71 0.23
CA LYS A 113 -19.97 -3.52 -0.63
C LYS A 113 -19.81 -3.82 -2.12
N TRP A 114 -18.99 -4.82 -2.49
CA TRP A 114 -18.88 -5.25 -3.89
C TRP A 114 -20.17 -5.95 -4.36
N LYS A 115 -20.70 -6.88 -3.55
CA LYS A 115 -21.95 -7.59 -3.86
C LYS A 115 -23.15 -6.64 -4.00
N ALA A 116 -23.22 -5.57 -3.20
CA ALA A 116 -24.30 -4.57 -3.30
C ALA A 116 -24.24 -3.67 -4.54
N LYS A 117 -23.05 -3.46 -5.14
CA LYS A 117 -22.89 -2.57 -6.30
C LYS A 117 -23.16 -3.26 -7.65
N TYR A 118 -23.05 -4.59 -7.72
CA TYR A 118 -23.06 -5.34 -8.99
C TYR A 118 -24.24 -6.30 -9.16
N ASN A 119 -25.12 -6.40 -8.17
CA ASN A 119 -26.29 -7.29 -8.17
C ASN A 119 -27.63 -6.54 -8.09
N SER A 120 -27.67 -5.27 -8.55
CA SER A 120 -28.89 -4.45 -8.65
C SER A 120 -29.27 -4.18 -10.09
#